data_AF-A0A1J7IHL8-F1
#
_entry.id   AF-A0A1J7IHL8-F1
#
_cell.length_a   1.000
_cell.length_b   1.000
_cell.length_c   1.000
_cell.angle_alpha   90.00
_cell.angle_beta   90.00
_cell.angle_gamma   90.00
#
_symmetry.space_group_name_H-M   'P 1'
#
loop_
_entity.id
_entity.type
_entity.pdbx_description
1 polymer ?
#
loop_
_entity_poly.entity_id
_entity_poly.type
_entity_poly.pdbx_seq_one_letter_code
_entity_poly.pdbx_strand_id
1 'polypeptide(L)'
;MSNTPFARKVIVAILYHHDSIFTEPFGYHPECFLNDPRFANDKREALQPFHVGSRSCLGRNLAYIEMRLILARLIWNFDMKIAHDSLDWYSRQKMYLLWEKGPLNVFLTPVVRK
;
A
#
# COMPACT_ATOMS: atom_id res chain seq x y z
N MET A 1 36.43 20.37 1.53
CA MET A 1 35.89 19.77 0.28
C MET A 1 34.97 18.64 0.67
N SER A 2 33.67 18.95 0.77
CA SER A 2 32.63 18.06 1.27
C SER A 2 32.21 17.07 0.18
N ASN A 3 32.64 15.82 0.31
CA ASN A 3 32.08 14.70 -0.45
C ASN A 3 30.70 14.34 0.14
N THR A 4 29.68 15.12 -0.19
CA THR A 4 28.30 14.64 -0.11
C THR A 4 28.03 13.82 -1.37
N PRO A 5 27.71 12.53 -1.27
CA PRO A 5 27.47 11.73 -2.45
C PRO A 5 26.22 12.28 -3.15
N PHE A 6 26.45 12.78 -4.36
CA PHE A 6 25.46 13.10 -5.38
C PHE A 6 24.31 12.08 -5.30
N ALA A 7 23.10 12.60 -5.07
CA ALA A 7 21.87 11.86 -4.83
C ALA A 7 21.83 10.59 -5.70
N ARG A 8 22.06 9.43 -5.06
CA ARG A 8 21.71 8.15 -5.66
C ARG A 8 20.24 8.28 -6.04
N LYS A 9 19.91 8.12 -7.32
CA LYS A 9 18.52 7.96 -7.76
C LYS A 9 18.02 6.65 -7.16
N VAL A 10 17.60 6.70 -5.90
CA VAL A 10 16.99 5.57 -5.23
C VAL A 10 15.57 5.50 -5.76
N ILE A 11 15.27 4.45 -6.51
CA ILE A 11 13.88 4.10 -6.79
C ILE A 11 13.29 3.70 -5.44
N VAL A 12 12.45 4.57 -4.89
CA VAL A 12 11.89 4.45 -3.53
C VAL A 12 11.20 3.09 -3.34
N ALA A 13 10.62 2.51 -4.40
CA ALA A 13 9.95 1.21 -4.36
C ALA A 13 10.87 0.03 -4.00
N ILE A 14 12.17 0.06 -4.35
CA ILE A 14 13.09 -1.06 -4.05
C ILE A 14 13.37 -1.15 -2.55
N LEU A 15 13.30 -0.03 -1.82
CA LEU A 15 13.52 -0.02 -0.37
C LEU A 15 12.43 -0.82 0.38
N TYR A 16 11.23 -0.91 -0.18
CA TYR A 16 10.11 -1.61 0.46
C TYR A 16 10.30 -3.13 0.47
N HIS A 17 11.11 -3.66 -0.46
CA HIS A 17 11.41 -5.08 -0.60
C HIS A 17 12.81 -5.46 -0.08
N HIS A 18 13.41 -4.63 0.76
CA HIS A 18 14.76 -4.85 1.26
C HIS A 18 14.74 -5.39 2.70
N ASP A 19 15.30 -6.58 2.90
CA ASP A 19 15.26 -7.30 4.18
C ASP A 19 15.94 -6.55 5.34
N SER A 20 16.85 -5.62 5.06
CA SER A 20 17.48 -4.78 6.11
C SER A 20 16.65 -3.58 6.58
N ILE A 21 15.47 -3.38 5.97
CA ILE A 21 14.55 -2.28 6.24
C ILE A 21 13.25 -2.82 6.81
N PHE A 22 12.70 -3.87 6.20
CA PHE A 22 11.44 -4.49 6.59
C PHE A 22 11.62 -6.00 6.79
N THR A 23 11.02 -6.52 7.85
CA THR A 23 10.96 -7.96 8.14
C THR A 23 9.88 -8.59 7.25
N GLU A 24 10.20 -9.71 6.59
CA GLU A 24 9.29 -10.42 5.67
C GLU A 24 8.66 -9.50 4.59
N PRO A 25 9.47 -8.76 3.81
CA PRO A 25 9.01 -7.61 3.03
C PRO A 25 8.16 -7.96 1.78
N PHE A 26 8.04 -9.24 1.46
CA PHE A 26 7.17 -9.75 0.39
C PHE A 26 5.82 -10.27 0.91
N GLY A 27 5.65 -10.38 2.22
CA GLY A 27 4.41 -10.81 2.86
C GLY A 27 3.44 -9.65 3.09
N TYR A 28 2.14 -9.98 3.18
CA TYR A 28 1.11 -9.00 3.58
C TYR A 28 0.89 -9.06 5.09
N HIS A 29 1.53 -8.14 5.81
CA HIS A 29 1.53 -8.07 7.28
C HIS A 29 0.98 -6.73 7.78
N PRO A 30 -0.34 -6.49 7.80
CA PRO A 30 -0.91 -5.25 8.32
C PRO A 30 -0.53 -4.99 9.79
N GLU A 31 -0.28 -6.04 10.56
CA GLU A 31 0.20 -5.99 11.93
C GLU A 31 1.57 -5.32 12.10
N CYS A 32 2.35 -5.16 11.02
CA CYS A 32 3.64 -4.45 11.07
C CYS A 32 3.49 -2.96 11.39
N PHE A 33 2.29 -2.38 11.23
CA PHE A 33 1.98 -1.00 11.66
C PHE A 33 1.36 -0.94 13.05
N LEU A 34 1.14 -2.09 13.68
CA LEU A 34 0.67 -2.21 15.06
C LEU A 34 1.88 -2.44 15.99
N ASN A 35 1.60 -2.88 17.22
CA ASN A 35 2.60 -3.13 18.26
C ASN A 35 3.03 -4.61 18.31
N ASP A 36 3.12 -5.30 17.16
CA ASP A 36 3.65 -6.66 17.08
C ASP A 36 5.19 -6.64 17.26
N PRO A 37 5.75 -7.34 18.27
CA PRO A 37 7.18 -7.39 18.52
C PRO A 37 8.02 -7.91 17.33
N ARG A 38 7.44 -8.73 16.45
CA ARG A 38 8.13 -9.28 15.27
C ARG A 38 8.67 -8.18 14.34
N PHE A 39 7.94 -7.07 14.22
CA PHE A 39 8.28 -5.95 13.32
C PHE A 39 8.83 -4.74 14.07
N ALA A 40 9.26 -4.89 15.32
CA ALA A 40 9.72 -3.78 16.15
C ALA A 40 10.98 -3.08 15.57
N ASN A 41 11.78 -3.83 14.79
CA ASN A 41 13.01 -3.32 14.18
C ASN A 41 12.82 -2.76 12.76
N ASP A 42 11.59 -2.77 12.23
CA ASP A 42 11.31 -2.27 10.89
C ASP A 42 11.46 -0.75 10.84
N LYS A 43 12.15 -0.26 9.80
CA LYS A 43 12.38 1.18 9.58
C LYS A 43 11.21 1.80 8.85
N ARG A 44 10.09 1.96 9.56
CA ARG A 44 8.80 2.42 9.01
C ARG A 44 8.90 3.79 8.35
N GLU A 45 9.85 4.64 8.74
CA GLU A 45 10.09 5.96 8.13
C GLU A 45 10.58 5.87 6.67
N ALA A 46 11.11 4.72 6.26
CA ALA A 46 11.50 4.48 4.86
C ALA A 46 10.29 4.38 3.93
N LEU A 47 9.10 4.06 4.46
CA LEU A 47 7.86 3.97 3.69
C LEU A 47 7.34 5.38 3.34
N GLN A 48 7.58 5.82 2.10
CA GLN A 48 7.22 7.16 1.62
C GLN A 48 6.35 7.11 0.36
N PRO A 49 5.13 6.54 0.41
CA PRO A 49 4.26 6.34 -0.76
C PRO A 49 3.77 7.65 -1.38
N PHE A 50 3.80 8.75 -0.62
CA PHE A 50 3.42 10.09 -1.08
C PHE A 50 4.64 10.98 -1.36
N HIS A 51 5.84 10.40 -1.46
CA HIS A 51 7.12 11.11 -1.54
C HIS A 51 7.37 12.07 -0.35
N VAL A 52 8.58 12.65 -0.31
CA VAL A 52 9.02 13.64 0.69
C VAL A 52 9.70 14.83 0.01
N GLY A 53 9.84 15.93 0.74
CA GLY A 53 10.50 17.15 0.25
C GLY A 53 9.65 17.92 -0.76
N SER A 54 10.30 18.63 -1.69
CA SER A 54 9.61 19.50 -2.68
C SER A 54 8.69 18.74 -3.65
N ARG A 55 8.81 17.41 -3.72
CA ARG A 55 7.97 16.52 -4.54
C ARG A 55 6.93 15.74 -3.72
N SER A 56 6.75 16.06 -2.44
CA SER A 56 5.72 15.42 -1.62
C SER A 56 4.32 15.71 -2.19
N CYS A 57 3.44 14.71 -2.15
CA CYS A 57 2.06 14.85 -2.60
C CYS A 57 1.29 15.83 -1.72
N LEU A 58 0.87 16.96 -2.29
CA LEU A 58 0.00 17.93 -1.61
C LEU A 58 -1.34 17.32 -1.19
N GLY A 59 -1.83 16.35 -1.97
CA GLY A 59 -3.09 15.64 -1.73
C GLY A 59 -3.01 14.52 -0.69
N ARG A 60 -1.88 14.31 0.00
CA ARG A 60 -1.70 13.20 0.95
C ARG A 60 -2.83 13.11 1.99
N ASN A 61 -3.20 14.23 2.59
CA ASN A 61 -4.23 14.24 3.64
C ASN A 61 -5.61 13.93 3.05
N LEU A 62 -5.94 14.49 1.89
CA LEU A 62 -7.19 14.23 1.19
C LEU A 62 -7.30 12.75 0.81
N ALA A 63 -6.24 12.18 0.23
CA ALA A 63 -6.20 10.78 -0.16
C ALA A 63 -6.47 9.85 1.04
N TYR A 64 -5.88 10.12 2.20
CA TYR A 64 -6.15 9.33 3.41
C TYR A 64 -7.60 9.42 3.88
N ILE A 65 -8.22 10.61 3.80
CA ILE A 65 -9.62 10.80 4.18
C ILE A 65 -10.53 10.02 3.23
N GLU A 66 -10.32 10.15 1.92
CA GLU A 66 -11.12 9.46 0.90
C GLU A 66 -11.00 7.95 1.01
N MET A 67 -9.77 7.41 1.13
CA MET A 67 -9.55 5.97 1.28
C MET A 67 -10.29 5.42 2.51
N ARG A 68 -10.21 6.12 3.66
CA ARG A 68 -10.91 5.71 4.88
C ARG A 68 -12.43 5.77 4.72
N LEU A 69 -12.95 6.83 4.11
CA LEU A 69 -14.39 7.01 3.92
C LEU A 69 -14.97 5.95 2.98
N ILE A 70 -14.30 5.70 1.86
CA ILE A 70 -14.70 4.67 0.89
C ILE A 70 -14.68 3.30 1.55
N LEU A 71 -13.58 2.94 2.22
CA LEU A 71 -13.45 1.64 2.90
C LEU A 71 -14.51 1.45 3.99
N ALA A 72 -14.73 2.47 4.82
CA ALA A 72 -15.74 2.43 5.87
C ALA A 72 -17.15 2.23 5.28
N ARG A 73 -17.50 2.94 4.19
CA ARG A 73 -18.80 2.77 3.52
C ARG A 73 -18.96 1.39 2.88
N LEU A 74 -17.91 0.86 2.27
CA LEU A 74 -17.95 -0.47 1.67
C LEU A 74 -18.19 -1.55 2.72
N ILE A 75 -17.36 -1.59 3.77
CA ILE A 75 -17.45 -2.57 4.86
C ILE A 75 -18.75 -2.41 5.66
N TRP A 76 -19.23 -1.18 5.82
CA TRP A 76 -20.46 -0.95 6.59
C TRP A 76 -21.71 -1.44 5.85
N ASN A 77 -21.81 -1.19 4.55
CA ASN A 77 -23.03 -1.41 3.77
C ASN A 77 -23.06 -2.74 3.01
N PHE A 78 -21.92 -3.40 2.77
CA PHE A 78 -21.86 -4.58 1.92
C PHE A 78 -21.05 -5.72 2.54
N ASP A 79 -21.55 -6.95 2.36
CA ASP A 79 -20.75 -8.17 2.44
C ASP A 79 -20.09 -8.40 1.06
N MET A 80 -18.78 -8.60 1.03
CA MET A 80 -17.97 -8.61 -0.19
C MET A 80 -17.32 -9.96 -0.41
N LYS A 81 -17.52 -10.55 -1.59
CA LYS A 81 -16.90 -11.83 -1.98
C LYS A 81 -16.19 -11.68 -3.32
N ILE A 82 -14.92 -12.05 -3.37
CA ILE A 82 -14.14 -12.04 -4.61
C ILE A 82 -14.67 -13.09 -5.59
N ALA A 83 -14.75 -12.74 -6.87
CA ALA A 83 -15.10 -13.69 -7.91
C ALA A 83 -13.93 -14.65 -8.19
N HIS A 84 -14.24 -15.88 -8.58
CA HIS A 84 -13.23 -16.93 -8.79
C HIS A 84 -12.19 -16.55 -9.87
N ASP A 85 -12.62 -15.84 -10.92
CA ASP A 85 -11.76 -15.35 -12.00
C ASP A 85 -10.76 -14.26 -11.57
N SER A 86 -10.94 -13.71 -10.36
CA SER A 86 -10.19 -12.59 -9.82
C SER A 86 -9.31 -12.96 -8.62
N LEU A 87 -9.23 -14.25 -8.25
CA LEU A 87 -8.40 -14.71 -7.12
C LEU A 87 -6.91 -14.38 -7.30
N ASP A 88 -6.40 -14.54 -8.53
CA ASP A 88 -5.00 -14.25 -8.88
C ASP A 88 -4.82 -12.85 -9.48
N TRP A 89 -5.69 -11.91 -9.11
CA TRP A 89 -5.71 -10.58 -9.71
C TRP A 89 -4.44 -9.76 -9.47
N TYR A 90 -3.72 -10.02 -8.38
CA TYR A 90 -2.50 -9.29 -8.03
C TYR A 90 -1.32 -9.67 -8.94
N SER A 91 -1.11 -10.97 -9.21
CA SER A 91 0.06 -11.44 -9.97
C SER A 91 0.02 -11.03 -11.44
N ARG A 92 -1.19 -10.87 -11.99
CA ARG A 92 -1.41 -10.50 -13.39
C ARG A 92 -1.25 -9.01 -13.68
N GLN A 93 -1.06 -8.17 -12.66
CA GLN A 93 -0.93 -6.74 -12.88
C GLN A 93 0.47 -6.40 -13.41
N LYS A 94 0.52 -5.60 -14.47
CA LYS A 94 1.77 -5.19 -15.07
C LYS A 94 2.12 -3.78 -14.61
N MET A 95 3.34 -3.61 -14.13
CA MET A 95 3.88 -2.32 -13.74
C MET A 95 4.96 -1.92 -14.75
N TYR A 96 4.63 -0.96 -15.61
CA TYR A 96 5.59 -0.32 -16.51
C TYR A 96 5.95 1.05 -15.96
N LEU A 97 5.50 2.13 -16.61
CA LEU A 97 5.55 3.50 -16.09
C LEU A 97 4.36 3.79 -15.15
N LEU A 98 3.20 3.23 -15.48
CA LEU A 98 1.97 3.26 -14.69
C LEU A 98 1.49 1.83 -14.49
N TRP A 99 0.69 1.64 -13.45
CA TRP A 99 0.11 0.35 -13.14
C TRP A 99 -1.07 0.06 -14.07
N GLU A 100 -0.99 -0.99 -14.86
CA GLU A 100 -2.12 -1.49 -15.64
C GLU A 100 -2.96 -2.42 -14.76
N LYS A 101 -4.15 -1.94 -14.37
CA LYS A 101 -5.08 -2.67 -13.50
C LYS A 101 -6.14 -3.35 -14.36
N GLY A 102 -6.09 -4.69 -14.44
CA GLY A 102 -7.18 -5.48 -15.04
C GLY A 102 -8.46 -5.42 -14.19
N PRO A 103 -9.59 -5.96 -14.68
CA PRO A 103 -10.84 -6.01 -13.91
C PRO A 103 -10.68 -6.83 -12.61
N LEU A 104 -11.18 -6.32 -11.48
CA LEU A 104 -11.28 -7.03 -10.20
C LEU A 104 -12.76 -7.24 -9.91
N ASN A 105 -13.26 -8.44 -10.22
CA ASN A 105 -14.68 -8.73 -10.07
C ASN A 105 -14.98 -9.13 -8.60
N VAL A 106 -15.95 -8.44 -7.99
CA VAL A 106 -16.36 -8.64 -6.60
C VAL A 106 -17.88 -8.64 -6.52
N PHE A 107 -18.45 -9.63 -5.86
CA PHE A 107 -19.87 -9.67 -5.52
C PHE A 107 -20.13 -8.86 -4.26
N LEU A 108 -21.06 -7.91 -4.34
CA LEU A 108 -21.47 -7.05 -3.22
C LEU A 108 -22.91 -7.40 -2.83
N THR A 109 -23.11 -7.81 -1.58
CA THR A 109 -24.45 -8.07 -1.03
C THR A 109 -24.78 -7.02 0.03
N PRO A 110 -25.85 -6.21 -0.13
CA PRO A 110 -26.22 -5.22 0.87
C PRO A 110 -26.48 -5.86 2.25
N VAL A 111 -25.90 -5.29 3.30
CA VAL A 111 -26.12 -5.74 4.68
C VAL A 111 -27.34 -5.02 5.24
N VAL A 112 -28.39 -5.78 5.58
CA VAL A 112 -29.56 -5.26 6.28
C VAL A 112 -29.19 -5.07 7.75
N ARG A 113 -29.13 -3.81 8.19
CA ARG A 113 -28.97 -3.45 9.60
C ARG A 113 -30.33 -3.00 10.14
N LYS A 114 -30.71 -3.53 11.30
CA LYS A 114 -31.92 -3.13 12.03
C LYS A 114 -31.73 -1.77 12.69
#